data_AF-A0AAW7DB02-F1
#
_entry.id   AF-A0AAW7DB02-F1
#
_cell.length_a   1.000
_cell.length_b   1.000
_cell.length_c   1.000
_cell.angle_alpha   90.00
_cell.angle_beta   90.00
_cell.angle_gamma   90.00
#
_symmetry.space_group_name_H-M   'P 1'
#
loop_
_entity.id
_entity.type
_entity.pdbx_description
1 polymer ?
#
loop_
_entity_poly.entity_id
_entity_poly.type
_entity_poly.pdbx_seq_one_letter_code
_entity_poly.pdbx_strand_id
1 'polypeptide(L)'
;MEFVQNKEEIFDNVELFLESLEMGTEQEKAKAIQLIKKSKTFLVIDAEEVMFFAPSTFIGFKDNSILNFSGKLLEHETNPVLTKIIGSTPKIDKTLDELFLDFCDEVAINRNDVGLSRDYWIVKEI
;
A
#
# COMPACT_ATOMS: atom_id res chain seq x y z
N MET A 1 -12.96 -2.21 13.14
CA MET A 1 -11.59 -2.57 12.73
C MET A 1 -10.65 -1.96 13.74
N GLU A 2 -9.68 -2.72 14.20
CA GLU A 2 -8.62 -2.22 15.07
C GLU A 2 -7.44 -1.76 14.22
N PHE A 3 -6.68 -0.78 14.69
CA PHE A 3 -5.45 -0.37 14.01
C PHE A 3 -4.29 -1.26 14.40
N VAL A 4 -3.35 -1.43 13.47
CA VAL A 4 -2.05 -2.05 13.74
C VAL A 4 -1.34 -1.35 14.90
N GLN A 5 -0.53 -2.09 15.67
CA GLN A 5 0.15 -1.61 16.87
C GLN A 5 1.69 -1.67 16.76
N ASN A 6 2.21 -2.45 15.83
CA ASN A 6 3.64 -2.67 15.65
C ASN A 6 3.99 -2.85 14.16
N LYS A 7 5.29 -2.96 13.86
CA LYS A 7 5.78 -3.10 12.48
C LYS A 7 5.48 -4.49 11.89
N GLU A 8 5.50 -5.53 12.70
CA GLU A 8 5.21 -6.91 12.28
C GLU A 8 3.81 -7.00 11.66
N GLU A 9 2.79 -6.46 12.35
CA GLU A 9 1.41 -6.40 11.83
C GLU A 9 1.28 -5.56 10.55
N ILE A 10 2.15 -4.56 10.34
CA ILE A 10 2.19 -3.81 9.09
C ILE A 10 2.74 -4.70 7.98
N PHE A 11 3.84 -5.43 8.23
CA PHE A 11 4.46 -6.31 7.25
C PHE A 11 3.56 -7.49 6.89
N ASP A 12 2.91 -8.13 7.86
CA ASP A 12 1.91 -9.19 7.61
C ASP A 12 0.81 -8.69 6.65
N ASN A 13 0.31 -7.47 6.85
CA ASN A 13 -0.67 -6.88 5.96
C ASN A 13 -0.11 -6.53 4.57
N VAL A 14 1.18 -6.19 4.46
CA VAL A 14 1.81 -5.96 3.16
C VAL A 14 1.87 -7.28 2.40
N GLU A 15 2.31 -8.36 3.04
CA GLU A 15 2.33 -9.70 2.44
C GLU A 15 0.95 -10.14 1.97
N LEU A 16 -0.08 -10.01 2.83
CA LEU A 16 -1.47 -10.31 2.47
C LEU A 16 -1.98 -9.48 1.29
N PHE A 17 -1.57 -8.21 1.19
CA PHE A 17 -1.92 -7.35 0.08
C PHE A 17 -1.28 -7.80 -1.24
N LEU A 18 0.02 -8.10 -1.21
CA LEU A 18 0.76 -8.57 -2.39
C LEU A 18 0.25 -9.93 -2.85
N GLU A 19 0.00 -10.86 -1.91
CA GLU A 19 -0.61 -12.15 -2.20
C GLU A 19 -1.99 -11.97 -2.87
N SER A 20 -2.82 -11.06 -2.35
CA SER A 20 -4.12 -10.76 -2.94
C SER A 20 -4.03 -10.20 -4.37
N LEU A 21 -2.95 -9.47 -4.67
CA LEU A 21 -2.72 -8.84 -5.97
C LEU A 21 -2.17 -9.85 -7.00
N GLU A 22 -1.27 -10.74 -6.58
CA GLU A 22 -0.59 -11.68 -7.48
C GLU A 22 -1.29 -13.04 -7.58
N MET A 23 -1.65 -13.62 -6.43
CA MET A 23 -2.18 -14.98 -6.30
C MET A 23 -3.67 -15.03 -5.92
N GLY A 24 -4.27 -13.90 -5.57
CA GLY A 24 -5.68 -13.80 -5.23
C GLY A 24 -6.64 -14.18 -6.36
N THR A 25 -7.89 -14.41 -5.99
CA THR A 25 -9.00 -14.58 -6.94
C THR A 25 -9.20 -13.32 -7.79
N GLU A 26 -9.88 -13.44 -8.94
CA GLU A 26 -10.21 -12.29 -9.80
C GLU A 26 -10.90 -11.15 -9.03
N GLN A 27 -11.73 -11.49 -8.04
CA GLN A 27 -12.41 -10.50 -7.20
C GLN A 27 -11.45 -9.79 -6.25
N GLU A 28 -10.50 -10.52 -5.66
CA GLU A 28 -9.48 -9.97 -4.76
C GLU A 28 -8.53 -9.05 -5.53
N LYS A 29 -8.04 -9.51 -6.68
CA LYS A 29 -7.21 -8.72 -7.60
C LYS A 29 -7.91 -7.44 -8.03
N ALA A 30 -9.18 -7.52 -8.43
CA ALA A 30 -9.96 -6.34 -8.81
C ALA A 30 -10.08 -5.34 -7.65
N LYS A 31 -10.25 -5.81 -6.40
CA LYS A 31 -10.30 -4.93 -5.23
C LYS A 31 -8.94 -4.34 -4.87
N ALA A 32 -7.86 -5.12 -4.96
CA ALA A 32 -6.49 -4.64 -4.78
C ALA A 32 -6.15 -3.55 -5.78
N ILE A 33 -6.45 -3.76 -7.06
CA ILE A 33 -6.29 -2.77 -8.12
C ILE A 33 -7.11 -1.50 -7.83
N GLN A 34 -8.37 -1.64 -7.41
CA GLN A 34 -9.19 -0.48 -7.05
C GLN A 34 -8.62 0.31 -5.88
N LEU A 35 -7.99 -0.38 -4.92
CA LEU A 35 -7.35 0.26 -3.78
C LEU A 35 -6.10 1.04 -4.22
N ILE A 36 -5.24 0.44 -5.04
CA ILE A 36 -4.07 1.11 -5.64
C ILE A 36 -4.49 2.38 -6.40
N LYS A 37 -5.52 2.28 -7.24
CA LYS A 37 -6.03 3.40 -8.04
C LYS A 37 -6.53 4.58 -7.20
N LYS A 38 -7.12 4.29 -6.04
CA LYS A 38 -7.75 5.30 -5.19
C LYS A 38 -6.78 5.90 -4.18
N SER A 39 -5.83 5.12 -3.68
CA SER A 39 -4.91 5.53 -2.63
C SER A 39 -3.93 6.61 -3.06
N LYS A 40 -3.56 7.46 -2.11
CA LYS A 40 -2.59 8.54 -2.27
C LYS A 40 -1.34 8.34 -1.44
N THR A 41 -1.43 7.55 -0.36
CA THR A 41 -0.29 7.28 0.51
C THR A 41 0.07 5.80 0.49
N PHE A 42 1.35 5.50 0.29
CA PHE A 42 1.87 4.15 0.15
C PHE A 42 3.03 3.90 1.11
N LEU A 43 3.15 2.67 1.58
CA LEU A 43 4.37 2.15 2.17
C LEU A 43 5.20 1.49 1.07
N VAL A 44 6.48 1.83 1.01
CA VAL A 44 7.48 1.21 0.15
C VAL A 44 8.36 0.33 1.01
N ILE A 45 8.39 -0.96 0.69
CA ILE A 45 9.40 -1.89 1.23
C ILE A 45 10.51 -1.99 0.19
N ASP A 46 11.71 -1.57 0.59
CA ASP A 46 12.94 -1.66 -0.20
C ASP A 46 13.63 -2.99 0.14
N ALA A 47 13.39 -4.02 -0.68
CA ALA A 47 13.90 -5.38 -0.53
C ALA A 47 14.94 -5.67 -1.62
N GLU A 48 16.16 -5.11 -1.46
CA GLU A 48 17.38 -5.18 -2.30
C GLU A 48 17.19 -5.10 -3.84
N GLU A 49 16.50 -6.06 -4.44
CA GLU A 49 16.24 -6.18 -5.88
C GLU A 49 14.82 -5.72 -6.29
N VAL A 50 13.86 -5.65 -5.35
CA VAL A 50 12.46 -5.33 -5.64
C VAL A 50 11.91 -4.32 -4.63
N MET A 51 11.13 -3.36 -5.13
CA MET A 51 10.35 -2.45 -4.30
C MET A 51 8.88 -2.82 -4.31
N PHE A 52 8.30 -2.99 -3.12
CA PHE A 52 6.88 -3.30 -2.97
C PHE A 52 6.10 -2.05 -2.56
N PHE A 53 4.93 -1.83 -3.18
CA PHE A 53 4.05 -0.70 -2.88
C PHE A 53 2.74 -1.16 -2.25
N ALA A 54 2.53 -0.80 -0.99
CA ALA A 54 1.33 -1.17 -0.23
C ALA A 54 0.49 0.06 0.16
N PRO A 55 -0.82 0.09 -0.15
CA PRO A 55 -1.70 1.20 0.21
C PRO A 55 -1.86 1.39 1.71
N SER A 56 -1.73 2.62 2.22
CA SER A 56 -1.80 2.91 3.67
C SER A 56 -3.14 2.57 4.31
N THR A 57 -4.22 2.63 3.54
CA THR A 57 -5.57 2.26 4.00
C THR A 57 -5.69 0.76 4.24
N PHE A 58 -4.91 -0.08 3.56
CA PHE A 58 -4.94 -1.53 3.79
C PHE A 58 -4.16 -1.91 5.05
N ILE A 59 -2.89 -1.50 5.07
CA ILE A 59 -1.90 -1.92 6.07
C ILE A 59 -2.10 -1.29 7.45
N GLY A 60 -2.97 -0.29 7.55
CA GLY A 60 -3.26 0.40 8.81
C GLY A 60 -4.21 -0.35 9.74
N PHE A 61 -4.89 -1.41 9.28
CA PHE A 61 -5.86 -2.15 10.08
C PHE A 61 -5.37 -3.57 10.38
N LYS A 62 -5.64 -4.07 11.58
CA LYS A 62 -5.40 -5.48 11.91
C LYS A 62 -6.37 -6.40 11.19
N ASP A 63 -5.92 -7.62 10.92
CA ASP A 63 -6.71 -8.71 10.36
C ASP A 63 -7.51 -8.27 9.13
N ASN A 64 -6.92 -7.39 8.32
CA ASN A 64 -7.62 -6.84 7.18
C ASN A 64 -7.70 -7.89 6.08
N SER A 65 -8.81 -7.87 5.34
CA SER A 65 -8.97 -8.70 4.15
C SER A 65 -9.29 -7.78 2.99
N ILE A 66 -8.68 -8.02 1.84
CA ILE A 66 -8.95 -7.21 0.65
C ILE A 66 -10.44 -7.27 0.25
N LEU A 67 -11.12 -8.36 0.59
CA LEU A 67 -12.55 -8.53 0.40
C LEU A 67 -13.39 -7.60 1.29
N ASN A 68 -12.87 -7.18 2.44
CA ASN A 68 -13.54 -6.24 3.33
C ASN A 68 -13.38 -4.77 2.88
N PHE A 69 -12.56 -4.52 1.85
CA PHE A 69 -12.45 -3.18 1.30
C PHE A 69 -13.80 -2.73 0.72
N SER A 70 -14.35 -1.68 1.34
CA SER A 70 -15.65 -1.07 1.02
C SER A 70 -15.55 0.07 0.01
N GLY A 71 -14.35 0.39 -0.46
CA GLY A 71 -14.11 1.49 -1.41
C GLY A 71 -13.90 2.85 -0.76
N LYS A 72 -14.04 2.97 0.57
CA LYS A 72 -13.76 4.19 1.33
C LYS A 72 -12.29 4.18 1.80
N LEU A 73 -11.58 5.25 1.49
CA LEU A 73 -10.22 5.47 1.99
C LEU A 73 -10.28 6.06 3.40
N LEU A 74 -9.48 5.49 4.30
CA LEU A 74 -9.37 5.93 5.68
C LEU A 74 -7.94 6.38 6.01
N GLU A 75 -7.23 6.91 5.00
CA GLU A 75 -5.85 7.41 5.11
C GLU A 75 -5.70 8.45 6.23
N HIS A 76 -6.71 9.29 6.46
CA HIS A 76 -6.71 10.25 7.57
C HIS A 76 -6.68 9.60 8.96
N GLU A 77 -7.12 8.35 9.09
CA GLU A 77 -7.08 7.57 10.33
C GLU A 77 -5.86 6.65 10.38
N THR A 78 -5.52 5.99 9.26
CA THR A 78 -4.39 5.04 9.22
C THR A 78 -3.04 5.73 9.18
N ASN A 79 -2.88 6.84 8.45
CA ASN A 79 -1.58 7.51 8.29
C ASN A 79 -0.97 7.99 9.62
N PRO A 80 -1.72 8.58 10.58
CA PRO A 80 -1.17 8.93 11.89
C PRO A 80 -0.67 7.72 12.69
N VAL A 81 -1.38 6.58 12.62
CA VAL A 81 -0.97 5.35 13.31
C VAL A 81 0.30 4.79 12.69
N LEU A 82 0.34 4.66 11.36
CA LEU A 82 1.51 4.19 10.62
C LEU A 82 2.73 5.09 10.87
N THR A 83 2.55 6.41 10.85
CA THR A 83 3.62 7.39 11.16
C THR A 83 4.22 7.14 12.54
N LYS A 84 3.39 6.86 13.56
CA LYS A 84 3.84 6.59 14.92
C LYS A 84 4.65 5.29 15.01
N ILE A 85 4.24 4.25 14.29
CA ILE A 85 4.88 2.92 14.31
C ILE A 85 6.17 2.90 13.48
N ILE A 86 6.13 3.48 12.28
CA ILE A 86 7.27 3.57 11.37
C ILE A 86 8.32 4.53 11.94
N GLY A 87 7.88 5.59 12.62
CA GLY A 87 8.74 6.62 13.21
C GLY A 87 9.12 7.74 12.23
N SER A 88 8.42 7.83 11.09
CA SER A 88 8.63 8.84 10.06
C SER A 88 7.32 9.23 9.39
N THR A 89 7.28 10.41 8.78
CA THR A 89 6.14 10.90 7.99
C THR A 89 6.33 10.53 6.52
N PRO A 90 5.24 10.25 5.78
CA PRO A 90 5.36 9.97 4.36
C PRO A 90 5.73 11.25 3.62
N LYS A 91 6.43 11.12 2.49
CA LYS A 91 6.93 12.27 1.71
C LYS A 91 6.74 12.04 0.22
N ILE A 92 6.61 13.13 -0.51
CA ILE A 92 6.66 13.12 -1.97
C ILE A 92 8.10 12.81 -2.40
N ASP A 93 8.25 11.83 -3.28
CA ASP A 93 9.51 11.47 -3.90
C ASP A 93 9.26 11.17 -5.38
N LYS A 94 9.86 11.97 -6.27
CA LYS A 94 9.65 11.83 -7.72
C LYS A 94 10.22 10.53 -8.28
N THR A 95 11.28 10.02 -7.68
CA THR A 95 11.87 8.74 -8.11
C THR A 95 10.93 7.60 -7.74
N LEU A 96 10.31 7.64 -6.56
CA LEU A 96 9.29 6.66 -6.18
C LEU A 96 7.99 6.80 -6.98
N ASP A 97 7.61 8.00 -7.39
CA ASP A 97 6.46 8.20 -8.28
C ASP A 97 6.67 7.47 -9.62
N GLU A 98 7.85 7.58 -10.24
CA GLU A 98 8.17 6.85 -11.48
C GLU A 98 8.19 5.33 -11.24
N LEU A 99 8.86 4.85 -10.18
CA LEU A 99 8.89 3.43 -9.84
C LEU A 99 7.51 2.86 -9.55
N PHE A 100 6.62 3.65 -8.94
CA PHE A 100 5.23 3.26 -8.73
C PHE A 100 4.46 3.14 -10.06
N LEU A 101 4.73 4.01 -11.03
CA LEU A 101 4.11 3.91 -12.35
C LEU A 101 4.58 2.67 -13.10
N ASP A 102 5.85 2.31 -12.97
CA ASP A 102 6.38 1.07 -13.54
C ASP A 102 5.75 -0.15 -12.85
N PHE A 103 5.63 -0.15 -11.52
CA PHE A 103 4.88 -1.16 -10.77
C PHE A 103 3.42 -1.28 -11.25
N CYS A 104 2.74 -0.15 -11.51
CA CYS A 104 1.38 -0.17 -12.04
C CYS A 104 1.30 -0.85 -13.41
N ASP A 105 2.28 -0.62 -14.30
CA ASP A 105 2.30 -1.28 -15.60
C ASP A 105 2.49 -2.80 -15.48
N GLU A 106 3.36 -3.24 -14.55
CA GLU A 106 3.58 -4.66 -14.27
C GLU A 106 2.30 -5.37 -13.83
N VAL A 107 1.49 -4.71 -13.00
CA VAL A 107 0.20 -5.26 -12.52
C VAL A 107 -0.99 -4.89 -13.43
N ALA A 108 -0.71 -4.48 -14.68
CA ALA A 108 -1.70 -4.13 -15.71
C ALA A 108 -2.70 -3.02 -15.29
N ILE A 109 -2.26 -2.08 -14.46
CA ILE A 109 -2.98 -0.88 -14.06
C ILE A 109 -2.63 0.25 -15.03
N ASN A 110 -3.64 0.88 -15.64
CA ASN A 110 -3.40 2.03 -16.52
C ASN A 110 -2.88 3.23 -15.70
N ARG A 111 -1.74 3.80 -16.10
CA ARG A 111 -1.14 5.00 -15.48
C ARG A 111 -2.10 6.20 -15.38
N ASN A 112 -3.09 6.30 -16.27
CA ASN A 112 -4.09 7.38 -16.23
C ASN A 112 -5.17 7.17 -15.16
N ASP A 113 -5.29 5.96 -14.61
CA ASP A 113 -6.27 5.62 -13.57
C ASP A 113 -5.74 5.88 -12.15
N VAL A 114 -4.47 6.25 -12.03
CA VAL A 114 -3.79 6.52 -10.76
C VAL A 114 -3.47 8.01 -10.63
N GLY A 115 -3.46 8.53 -9.39
CA GLY A 115 -3.19 9.95 -9.14
C GLY A 115 -1.79 10.40 -9.56
N LEU A 116 -1.61 11.71 -9.80
CA LEU A 116 -0.36 12.31 -10.31
C LEU A 116 0.74 12.51 -9.26
N SER A 117 0.42 12.42 -7.96
CA SER A 117 1.38 12.63 -6.87
C SER A 117 0.95 11.84 -5.65
N ARG A 118 1.92 11.16 -5.03
CA ARG A 118 1.72 10.26 -3.90
C ARG A 118 2.73 10.54 -2.79
N ASP A 119 2.35 10.16 -1.58
CA ASP A 119 3.19 10.25 -0.39
C ASP A 119 3.69 8.86 0.00
N TYR A 120 4.98 8.74 0.29
CA TYR A 120 5.62 7.45 0.54
C TYR A 120 6.30 7.40 1.91
N TRP A 121 6.05 6.33 2.66
CA TRP A 121 7.00 5.85 3.66
C TRP A 121 7.97 4.90 2.99
N ILE A 122 9.24 4.93 3.41
CA ILE A 122 10.25 3.98 2.94
C ILE A 122 10.74 3.22 4.15
N VAL A 123 10.66 1.90 4.09
CA VAL A 123 11.22 0.99 5.09
C VAL A 123 12.17 0.05 4.37
N LYS A 124 13.42 0.00 4.85
CA LYS A 124 14.40 -0.98 4.39
C LYS A 124 14.19 -2.26 5.15
N GLU A 125 14.02 -3.35 4.44
CA GLU A 125 14.17 -4.68 5.02
C GLU A 125 15.68 -4.87 5.29
N ILE A 126 16.04 -5.32 6.51
CA ILE A 126 17.43 -5.46 6.98
C ILE A 126 17.71 -6.93 7.24
#